data_AF-A0A1H9W3J2-F1
#
_entry.id   AF-A0A1H9W3J2-F1
#
_cell.length_a   1.000
_cell.length_b   1.000
_cell.length_c   1.000
_cell.angle_alpha   90.00
_cell.angle_beta   90.00
_cell.angle_gamma   90.00
#
_symmetry.space_group_name_H-M   'P 1'
#
loop_
_entity.id
_entity.type
_entity.pdbx_description
1 polymer ?
#
loop_
_entity_poly.entity_id
_entity_poly.type
_entity_poly.pdbx_seq_one_letter_code
_entity_poly.pdbx_strand_id
1 'polypeptide(L)'
;MTATTAAPVSRKSAAARHATLVTRVLTGLLFTVTGLNGFLNFMPAPDPSTMAPAGVAFTTALYATGYMLQLSSGVQVVAGVLLVAGRFVPLALAILAPMVVNIFLIHLFLEPSSMVIALLVVAAEIGLAWAYRDKFRPMLQAR
;
A
#
# COMPACT_ATOMS: atom_id res chain seq x y z
N MET A 1 -39.91 15.01 30.55
CA MET A 1 -39.52 13.85 29.71
C MET A 1 -38.92 14.38 28.42
N THR A 2 -37.59 14.49 28.34
CA THR A 2 -36.87 14.95 27.14
C THR A 2 -36.48 13.73 26.30
N ALA A 3 -37.11 13.56 25.14
CA ALA A 3 -36.79 12.49 24.21
C ALA A 3 -35.46 12.80 23.51
N THR A 4 -34.42 12.00 23.78
CA THR A 4 -33.16 12.03 23.03
C THR A 4 -33.38 11.37 21.67
N THR A 5 -33.57 12.18 20.64
CA THR A 5 -33.61 11.72 19.24
C THR A 5 -32.21 11.27 18.83
N ALA A 6 -31.97 9.96 18.85
CA ALA A 6 -30.72 9.39 18.34
C ALA A 6 -30.60 9.67 16.84
N ALA A 7 -29.55 10.39 16.44
CA ALA A 7 -29.27 10.68 15.03
C ALA A 7 -29.09 9.38 14.22
N PRO A 8 -29.62 9.30 12.98
CA PRO A 8 -29.50 8.11 12.17
C PRO A 8 -28.04 7.89 11.74
N VAL A 9 -27.46 6.75 12.16
CA VAL A 9 -26.14 6.34 11.72
C VAL A 9 -26.21 5.99 10.23
N SER A 10 -25.64 6.84 9.37
CA SER A 10 -25.55 6.63 7.92
C SER A 10 -24.86 5.30 7.59
N ARG A 11 -25.63 4.29 7.17
CA ARG A 11 -25.09 3.01 6.69
C ARG A 11 -24.48 3.23 5.29
N LYS A 12 -23.16 3.07 5.16
CA LYS A 12 -22.49 2.99 3.84
C LYS A 12 -23.23 1.99 2.92
N SER A 13 -23.46 2.39 1.67
CA SER A 13 -24.16 1.57 0.67
C SER A 13 -23.46 0.22 0.46
N ALA A 14 -24.22 -0.79 0.04
CA ALA A 14 -23.67 -2.12 -0.24
C ALA A 14 -22.51 -2.03 -1.26
N ALA A 15 -22.65 -1.21 -2.31
CA ALA A 15 -21.61 -0.99 -3.31
C ALA A 15 -20.29 -0.46 -2.70
N ALA A 16 -20.35 0.52 -1.80
CA ALA A 16 -19.15 1.07 -1.16
C ALA A 16 -18.41 0.03 -0.29
N ARG A 17 -19.15 -0.90 0.32
CA ARG A 17 -18.57 -2.00 1.10
C ARG A 17 -17.84 -3.00 0.21
N HIS A 18 -18.45 -3.39 -0.91
CA HIS A 18 -17.83 -4.29 -1.89
C HIS A 18 -16.60 -3.64 -2.52
N ALA A 19 -16.67 -2.36 -2.91
CA ALA A 19 -15.51 -1.63 -3.44
C ALA A 19 -14.34 -1.62 -2.45
N THR A 20 -14.60 -1.30 -1.17
CA THR A 20 -13.55 -1.32 -0.13
C THR A 20 -12.93 -2.71 0.03
N LEU A 21 -13.75 -3.78 -0.02
CA LEU A 21 -13.27 -5.15 0.09
C LEU A 21 -12.41 -5.53 -1.12
N VAL A 22 -12.86 -5.24 -2.34
CA VAL A 22 -12.14 -5.53 -3.58
C VAL A 22 -10.82 -4.78 -3.60
N THR A 23 -10.82 -3.46 -3.35
CA THR A 23 -9.59 -2.67 -3.28
C THR A 23 -8.63 -3.25 -2.24
N ARG A 24 -9.12 -3.60 -1.04
CA ARG A 24 -8.28 -4.19 0.02
C ARG A 24 -7.62 -5.49 -0.42
N VAL A 25 -8.40 -6.40 -1.02
CA VAL A 25 -7.89 -7.70 -1.46
C VAL A 25 -6.91 -7.52 -2.62
N LEU A 26 -7.21 -6.67 -3.60
CA LEU A 26 -6.31 -6.41 -4.73
C LEU A 26 -4.99 -5.76 -4.27
N THR A 27 -5.05 -4.75 -3.42
CA THR A 27 -3.86 -4.11 -2.85
C THR A 27 -3.05 -5.09 -2.01
N GLY A 28 -3.72 -5.91 -1.18
CA GLY A 28 -3.08 -6.93 -0.38
C GLY A 28 -2.38 -8.00 -1.23
N LEU A 29 -3.03 -8.48 -2.28
CA LEU A 29 -2.45 -9.44 -3.23
C LEU A 29 -1.27 -8.85 -3.96
N LEU A 30 -1.39 -7.60 -4.45
CA LEU A 30 -0.31 -6.90 -5.13
C LEU A 30 0.96 -6.88 -4.26
N PHE A 31 0.87 -6.37 -3.04
CA PHE A 31 2.03 -6.29 -2.13
C PHE A 31 2.54 -7.65 -1.65
N THR A 32 1.66 -8.63 -1.49
CA THR A 32 2.08 -9.99 -1.13
C THR A 32 2.90 -10.62 -2.26
N VAL A 33 2.42 -10.52 -3.51
CA VAL A 33 3.09 -11.10 -4.67
C VAL A 33 4.39 -10.37 -4.97
N THR A 34 4.40 -9.03 -4.98
CA THR A 34 5.64 -8.26 -5.22
C THR A 34 6.65 -8.44 -4.10
N GLY A 35 6.20 -8.51 -2.85
CA GLY A 35 7.06 -8.78 -1.71
C GLY A 35 7.66 -10.18 -1.76
N LEU A 36 6.86 -11.22 -2.09
CA LEU A 36 7.39 -12.57 -2.29
C LEU A 36 8.38 -12.63 -3.46
N ASN A 37 8.13 -11.85 -4.52
CA ASN A 37 9.04 -11.78 -5.66
C ASN A 37 10.41 -11.24 -5.27
N GLY A 38 10.50 -10.28 -4.35
CA GLY A 38 11.79 -9.77 -3.88
C GLY A 38 12.64 -10.80 -3.12
N PHE A 39 12.03 -11.89 -2.63
CA PHE A 39 12.75 -13.02 -2.03
C PHE A 39 13.00 -14.17 -3.02
N LEU A 40 12.00 -14.51 -3.81
CA LEU A 40 11.97 -15.72 -4.65
C LEU A 40 12.36 -15.47 -6.10
N ASN A 41 12.35 -14.21 -6.56
CA ASN A 41 12.71 -13.76 -7.91
C ASN A 41 12.00 -14.56 -9.03
N PHE A 42 10.69 -14.82 -8.88
CA PHE A 42 9.91 -15.60 -9.85
C PHE A 42 9.36 -14.78 -11.01
N MET A 43 9.29 -13.46 -10.90
CA MET A 43 8.93 -12.55 -11.98
C MET A 43 10.19 -12.18 -12.77
N PRO A 44 10.12 -12.17 -14.12
CA PRO A 44 11.21 -11.67 -14.94
C PRO A 44 11.59 -10.25 -14.52
N ALA A 45 12.88 -10.01 -14.30
CA ALA A 45 13.37 -8.66 -14.10
C ALA A 45 13.09 -7.83 -15.36
N PRO A 46 12.65 -6.56 -15.23
CA PRO A 46 12.51 -5.67 -16.37
C PRO A 46 13.84 -5.51 -17.10
N ASP A 47 13.80 -5.40 -18.42
CA ASP A 47 14.99 -5.13 -19.22
C ASP A 47 15.57 -3.77 -18.83
N PRO A 48 16.82 -3.69 -18.32
CA PRO A 48 17.43 -2.42 -17.91
C PRO A 48 17.48 -1.37 -19.03
N SER A 49 17.47 -1.79 -20.30
CA SER A 49 17.42 -0.87 -21.45
C SER A 49 16.09 -0.13 -21.60
N THR A 50 15.03 -0.64 -20.97
CA THR A 50 13.69 -0.03 -20.96
C THR A 50 13.46 0.89 -19.76
N MET A 51 14.41 0.94 -18.83
CA MET A 51 14.34 1.73 -17.59
C MET A 51 15.21 2.98 -17.67
N ALA A 52 14.86 3.99 -16.90
CA ALA A 52 15.71 5.16 -16.71
C ALA A 52 17.00 4.79 -15.96
N PRO A 53 18.17 5.33 -16.35
CA PRO A 53 19.45 5.01 -15.71
C PRO A 53 19.46 5.24 -14.19
N ALA A 54 18.73 6.27 -13.73
CA ALA A 54 18.61 6.60 -12.32
C ALA A 54 17.83 5.51 -11.53
N GLY A 55 16.76 4.95 -12.12
CA GLY A 55 16.00 3.84 -11.53
C GLY A 55 16.83 2.56 -11.43
N VAL A 56 17.63 2.26 -12.47
CA VAL A 56 18.57 1.13 -12.46
C VAL A 56 19.63 1.29 -11.36
N ALA A 57 20.25 2.48 -11.26
CA ALA A 57 21.26 2.76 -10.25
C ALA A 57 20.70 2.62 -8.82
N PHE A 58 19.50 3.11 -8.57
CA PHE A 58 18.83 2.98 -7.27
C PHE A 58 18.55 1.51 -6.91
N THR A 59 17.97 0.74 -7.83
CA THR A 59 17.66 -0.68 -7.62
C THR A 59 18.94 -1.49 -7.35
N THR A 60 20.01 -1.19 -8.10
CA THR A 60 21.34 -1.80 -7.91
C THR A 60 21.90 -1.47 -6.52
N ALA A 61 21.77 -0.23 -6.07
CA ALA A 61 22.23 0.19 -4.74
C ALA A 61 21.46 -0.53 -3.62
N LEU A 62 20.14 -0.66 -3.75
CA LEU A 62 19.33 -1.42 -2.77
C LEU A 62 19.78 -2.89 -2.70
N TYR A 63 20.08 -3.51 -3.83
CA TYR A 63 20.62 -4.87 -3.87
C TYR A 63 21.99 -4.95 -3.20
N ALA A 64 22.90 -4.02 -3.53
CA ALA A 64 24.25 -3.98 -3.00
C ALA A 64 24.32 -3.78 -1.47
N THR A 65 23.32 -3.14 -0.87
CA THR A 65 23.25 -2.95 0.60
C THR A 65 23.01 -4.26 1.37
N GLY A 66 22.51 -5.31 0.71
CA GLY A 66 22.34 -6.65 1.29
C GLY A 66 21.16 -6.84 2.25
N TYR A 67 20.49 -5.77 2.70
CA TYR A 67 19.33 -5.89 3.60
C TYR A 67 18.11 -5.06 3.17
N MET A 68 18.27 -4.01 2.37
CA MET A 68 17.16 -3.11 2.04
C MET A 68 16.09 -3.79 1.19
N LEU A 69 16.48 -4.60 0.20
CA LEU A 69 15.51 -5.36 -0.61
C LEU A 69 14.75 -6.38 0.23
N GLN A 70 15.44 -7.06 1.14
CA GLN A 70 14.86 -8.08 2.02
C GLN A 70 13.91 -7.43 3.04
N LEU A 71 14.31 -6.28 3.61
CA LEU A 71 13.48 -5.51 4.52
C LEU A 71 12.21 -5.02 3.83
N SER A 72 12.36 -4.33 2.70
CA SER A 72 11.22 -3.80 1.92
C SER A 72 10.29 -4.91 1.43
N SER A 73 10.84 -6.04 1.00
CA SER A 73 10.07 -7.23 0.60
C SER A 73 9.33 -7.83 1.78
N GLY A 74 9.99 -7.98 2.93
CA GLY A 74 9.39 -8.52 4.15
C GLY A 74 8.23 -7.66 4.65
N VAL A 75 8.41 -6.34 4.68
CA VAL A 75 7.37 -5.38 5.04
C VAL A 75 6.16 -5.49 4.11
N GLN A 76 6.39 -5.56 2.80
CA GLN A 76 5.32 -5.73 1.80
C GLN A 76 4.56 -7.04 1.97
N VAL A 77 5.27 -8.18 2.18
CA VAL A 77 4.62 -9.47 2.40
C VAL A 77 3.77 -9.45 3.66
N VAL A 78 4.33 -8.99 4.78
CA VAL A 78 3.60 -8.96 6.06
C VAL A 78 2.35 -8.10 5.94
N ALA A 79 2.47 -6.88 5.43
CA ALA A 79 1.31 -6.00 5.30
C ALA A 79 0.31 -6.48 4.25
N GLY A 80 0.78 -7.01 3.12
CA GLY A 80 -0.05 -7.60 2.07
C GLY A 80 -0.90 -8.76 2.61
N VAL A 81 -0.28 -9.71 3.34
CA VAL A 81 -0.97 -10.85 3.94
C VAL A 81 -2.01 -10.38 4.96
N LEU A 82 -1.69 -9.38 5.78
CA LEU A 82 -2.64 -8.79 6.72
C LEU A 82 -3.86 -8.18 6.02
N LEU A 83 -3.65 -7.48 4.89
CA LEU A 83 -4.74 -6.93 4.08
C LEU A 83 -5.62 -8.02 3.46
N VAL A 84 -5.02 -9.07 2.90
CA VAL A 84 -5.74 -10.22 2.31
C VAL A 84 -6.56 -10.95 3.38
N ALA A 85 -5.94 -11.24 4.53
CA ALA A 85 -6.60 -11.87 5.68
C ALA A 85 -7.68 -10.97 6.31
N GLY A 86 -7.73 -9.68 5.97
CA GLY A 86 -8.61 -8.70 6.58
C GLY A 86 -8.33 -8.48 8.07
N ARG A 87 -7.11 -8.79 8.52
CA ARG A 87 -6.69 -8.73 9.93
C ARG A 87 -5.71 -7.58 10.11
N PHE A 88 -5.92 -6.78 11.17
CA PHE A 88 -5.08 -5.62 11.47
C PHE A 88 -5.00 -4.61 10.29
N VAL A 89 -6.07 -4.46 9.52
CA VAL A 89 -6.09 -3.61 8.30
C VAL A 89 -5.54 -2.19 8.53
N PRO A 90 -5.94 -1.43 9.57
CA PRO A 90 -5.38 -0.09 9.78
C PRO A 90 -3.87 -0.10 10.07
N LEU A 91 -3.38 -1.13 10.78
CA LEU A 91 -1.94 -1.29 11.03
C LEU A 91 -1.20 -1.66 9.74
N ALA A 92 -1.76 -2.55 8.91
CA ALA A 92 -1.16 -2.92 7.62
C ALA A 92 -1.03 -1.71 6.70
N LEU A 93 -2.06 -0.86 6.61
CA LEU A 93 -2.02 0.40 5.87
C LEU A 93 -0.97 1.36 6.47
N ALA A 94 -0.91 1.50 7.79
CA ALA A 94 0.12 2.34 8.43
C ALA A 94 1.56 1.86 8.14
N ILE A 95 1.77 0.55 8.07
CA ILE A 95 3.06 -0.07 7.71
C ILE A 95 3.37 0.16 6.22
N LEU A 96 2.37 0.08 5.33
CA LEU A 96 2.53 0.32 3.90
C LEU A 96 2.69 1.79 3.53
N ALA A 97 2.15 2.73 4.31
CA ALA A 97 2.21 4.16 4.02
C ALA A 97 3.63 4.67 3.65
N PRO A 98 4.69 4.43 4.44
CA PRO A 98 6.05 4.85 4.04
C PRO A 98 6.56 4.15 2.78
N MET A 99 6.17 2.88 2.56
CA MET A 99 6.52 2.13 1.36
C MET A 99 5.86 2.72 0.12
N VAL A 100 4.57 3.05 0.20
CA VAL A 100 3.79 3.67 -0.88
C VAL A 100 4.34 5.06 -1.22
N VAL A 101 4.71 5.85 -0.20
CA VAL A 101 5.39 7.13 -0.42
C VAL A 101 6.70 6.94 -1.16
N ASN A 102 7.53 5.97 -0.74
CA ASN A 102 8.80 5.68 -1.43
C ASN A 102 8.58 5.23 -2.89
N ILE A 103 7.59 4.36 -3.14
CA ILE A 103 7.20 3.96 -4.51
C ILE A 103 6.86 5.19 -5.34
N PHE A 104 6.01 6.08 -4.82
CA PHE A 104 5.63 7.30 -5.52
C PHE A 104 6.84 8.18 -5.84
N LEU A 105 7.75 8.38 -4.88
CA LEU A 105 8.95 9.21 -5.06
C LEU A 105 9.91 8.63 -6.10
N ILE A 106 10.11 7.31 -6.10
CA ILE A 106 10.94 6.65 -7.13
C ILE A 106 10.35 6.88 -8.52
N HIS A 107 9.03 6.73 -8.68
CA HIS A 107 8.40 6.94 -9.99
C HIS A 107 8.38 8.42 -10.38
N LEU A 108 8.26 9.33 -9.40
CA LEU A 108 8.29 10.77 -9.66
C LEU A 108 9.67 11.28 -10.09
N PHE A 109 10.74 10.81 -9.45
CA PHE A 109 12.08 11.36 -9.64
C PHE A 109 13.01 10.47 -10.46
N LEU A 110 12.85 9.15 -10.40
CA LEU A 110 13.80 8.19 -10.98
C LEU A 110 13.22 7.42 -12.16
N GLU A 111 11.93 7.09 -12.17
CA GLU A 111 11.28 6.32 -13.24
C GLU A 111 9.88 6.87 -13.64
N PRO A 112 9.79 8.05 -14.28
CA PRO A 112 8.50 8.65 -14.66
C PRO A 112 7.71 7.85 -15.69
N SER A 113 8.37 6.98 -16.46
CA SER A 113 7.75 6.13 -17.48
C SER A 113 6.65 5.22 -16.92
N SER A 114 6.77 4.85 -15.63
CA SER A 114 5.86 3.94 -14.94
C SER A 114 4.93 4.68 -13.95
N MET A 115 4.80 6.00 -14.04
CA MET A 115 4.00 6.81 -13.11
C MET A 115 2.57 6.29 -12.88
N VAL A 116 1.93 5.72 -13.90
CA VAL A 116 0.54 5.25 -13.82
C VAL A 116 0.35 4.21 -12.72
N ILE A 117 1.26 3.23 -12.58
CA ILE A 117 1.12 2.21 -11.55
C ILE A 117 1.28 2.81 -10.15
N ALA A 118 2.22 3.75 -9.98
CA ALA A 118 2.43 4.43 -8.71
C ALA A 118 1.19 5.23 -8.28
N LEU A 119 0.55 5.95 -9.21
CA LEU A 119 -0.68 6.68 -8.93
C LEU A 119 -1.83 5.76 -8.52
N LEU A 120 -1.96 4.59 -9.17
CA LEU A 120 -2.98 3.60 -8.79
C LEU A 120 -2.75 3.05 -7.39
N VAL A 121 -1.50 2.74 -7.03
CA VAL A 121 -1.14 2.25 -5.70
C VAL A 121 -1.41 3.32 -4.63
N VAL A 122 -0.99 4.56 -4.87
CA VAL A 122 -1.25 5.69 -3.96
C VAL A 122 -2.75 5.93 -3.78
N ALA A 123 -3.51 5.92 -4.88
CA ALA A 123 -4.96 6.10 -4.83
C ALA A 123 -5.65 4.97 -4.04
N ALA A 124 -5.20 3.72 -4.20
CA ALA A 124 -5.72 2.58 -3.46
C ALA A 124 -5.41 2.70 -1.95
N GLU A 125 -4.18 3.06 -1.60
CA GLU A 125 -3.75 3.24 -0.21
C GLU A 125 -4.56 4.36 0.48
N ILE A 126 -4.66 5.53 -0.16
CA ILE A 126 -5.44 6.67 0.35
C ILE A 126 -6.93 6.30 0.45
N GLY A 127 -7.48 5.63 -0.57
CA GLY A 127 -8.87 5.19 -0.59
C GLY A 127 -9.20 4.24 0.57
N LEU A 128 -8.31 3.28 0.85
CA LEU A 128 -8.45 2.38 1.99
C LEU A 128 -8.27 3.11 3.31
N ALA A 129 -7.25 3.96 3.45
CA ALA A 129 -7.03 4.77 4.65
C ALA A 129 -8.25 5.64 4.96
N TRP A 130 -8.86 6.25 3.93
CA TRP A 130 -10.09 7.03 4.06
C TRP A 130 -11.30 6.19 4.45
N ALA A 131 -11.41 4.97 3.90
CA ALA A 131 -12.48 4.04 4.25
C ALA A 131 -12.41 3.57 5.70
N TYR A 132 -11.19 3.44 6.25
CA TYR A 132 -10.89 3.02 7.62
C TYR A 132 -10.53 4.19 8.57
N ARG A 133 -10.72 5.45 8.16
CA ARG A 133 -10.32 6.66 8.90
C ARG A 133 -10.75 6.70 10.37
N ASP A 134 -11.94 6.18 10.68
CA ASP A 134 -12.48 6.18 12.04
C ASP A 134 -11.60 5.33 12.99
N LYS A 135 -10.86 4.37 12.44
CA LYS A 135 -9.90 3.53 13.19
C LYS A 135 -8.57 4.22 13.43
N PHE A 136 -8.20 5.21 12.63
CA PHE A 136 -6.99 6.02 12.84
C PHE A 136 -7.21 7.18 13.81
N ARG A 137 -8.47 7.57 14.04
CA ARG A 137 -8.83 8.73 14.88
C ARG A 137 -8.15 8.74 16.26
N PRO A 138 -8.07 7.64 17.04
CA PRO A 138 -7.40 7.65 18.34
C PRO A 138 -5.90 7.95 18.27
N MET A 139 -5.24 7.66 17.14
CA MET A 139 -3.81 7.92 16.95
C MET A 139 -3.51 9.38 16.59
N LEU A 140 -4.51 10.14 16.13
CA LEU A 140 -4.37 11.52 15.68
C LEU A 140 -4.88 12.55 16.71
N GLN A 141 -5.33 12.09 17.88
CA GLN A 141 -5.71 12.96 18.98
C GLN A 141 -4.45 13.47 19.67
N ALA A 142 -4.21 14.78 19.58
CA ALA A 142 -3.22 15.44 20.43
C ALA A 142 -3.61 15.26 21.90
N ARG A 143 -2.65 14.87 22.73
CA ARG A 143 -2.82 14.78 24.18
C ARG A 143 -2.58 16.14 24.82
#